data_AF-A0A318LFX2-F1
#
_entry.id   AF-A0A318LFX2-F1
#
_cell.length_a   1.000
_cell.length_b   1.000
_cell.length_c   1.000
_cell.angle_alpha   90.00
_cell.angle_beta   90.00
_cell.angle_gamma   90.00
#
_symmetry.space_group_name_H-M   'P 1'
#
loop_
_entity.id
_entity.type
_entity.pdbx_description
1 polymer ?
#
loop_
_entity_poly.entity_id
_entity_poly.type
_entity_poly.pdbx_seq_one_letter_code
_entity_poly.pdbx_strand_id
1 'polypeptide(L)'
;MSPDHPCVAEIAGIRDSLAALGDPWHCGETRLSRLSRDARRARLGVPPPAAEELSARSDLPGRMAEAALAVSREPEDLEHEPTPHLPRSFDLRDVEGCAYVTDVKDQGEIGSCSAFGTIAALETTAAYTRRAPGLRLNLSEAHLFFGHAAAREAITPDGTWPDELFVDCQRIGVTFDDHYPYYDDDSGALNPGWRDRLAKAEGVVDLSQDPAAIKQHLYTYGAVTACLVVYDDLFHYTGGVYRHTTEETSGGHCVALIGWDDDAGCWIAKNSWGPDWGENGFLRIAYGEAYIEDYPEPRPTTLGCTGVNLRAWLPAQRALGLFATAHDANGWAYLENLGWTRLSGGPDGTTSTLAQLSTARASGRAFVPFIDNDELSMIHPAH
;
A
#
# COMPACT_ATOMS: atom_id res chain seq x y z
N MET A 1 -30.81 -2.45 -6.08
CA MET A 1 -30.92 -2.11 -4.65
C MET A 1 -31.39 -3.35 -3.90
N SER A 2 -30.44 -4.13 -3.37
CA SER A 2 -30.77 -5.15 -2.36
C SER A 2 -31.38 -4.44 -1.15
N PRO A 3 -32.40 -5.00 -0.48
CA PRO A 3 -32.85 -4.43 0.78
C PRO A 3 -31.69 -4.40 1.78
N ASP A 4 -31.55 -3.29 2.50
CA ASP A 4 -30.59 -3.15 3.61
C ASP A 4 -30.79 -4.31 4.59
N HIS A 5 -29.73 -5.07 4.85
CA HIS A 5 -29.72 -6.11 5.87
C HIS A 5 -29.66 -5.46 7.25
N PRO A 6 -30.65 -5.67 8.13
CA PRO A 6 -30.65 -5.07 9.46
C PRO A 6 -29.55 -5.71 10.33
N CYS A 7 -28.44 -4.99 10.49
CA CYS A 7 -27.24 -5.46 11.19
C CYS A 7 -27.30 -5.33 12.73
N VAL A 8 -28.43 -4.90 13.29
CA VAL A 8 -28.59 -4.62 14.74
C VAL A 8 -28.31 -5.86 15.60
N ALA A 9 -28.79 -7.03 15.17
CA ALA A 9 -28.58 -8.28 15.90
C ALA A 9 -27.12 -8.75 15.84
N GLU A 10 -26.46 -8.57 14.68
CA GLU A 10 -25.04 -8.88 14.50
C GLU A 10 -24.18 -7.99 15.42
N ILE A 11 -24.45 -6.69 15.43
CA ILE A 11 -23.77 -5.73 16.32
C ILE A 11 -23.95 -6.11 17.79
N ALA A 12 -25.16 -6.48 18.20
CA ALA A 12 -25.41 -6.89 19.59
C ALA A 12 -24.58 -8.12 19.98
N GLY A 13 -24.55 -9.15 19.12
CA GLY A 13 -23.74 -10.35 19.36
C GLY A 13 -22.23 -10.05 19.43
N ILE A 14 -21.72 -9.18 18.55
CA ILE A 14 -20.32 -8.76 18.58
C ILE A 14 -20.00 -8.02 19.87
N ARG A 15 -20.88 -7.11 20.33
CA ARG A 15 -20.66 -6.36 21.60
C ARG A 15 -20.57 -7.26 22.81
N ASP A 16 -21.41 -8.29 22.86
CA ASP A 16 -21.37 -9.27 23.96
C ASP A 16 -20.02 -10.01 23.98
N SER A 17 -19.49 -10.39 22.81
CA SER A 17 -18.16 -11.00 22.70
C SER A 17 -17.03 -10.03 23.04
N LEU A 18 -17.12 -8.77 22.62
CA LEU A 18 -16.10 -7.75 22.91
C LEU A 18 -15.96 -7.45 24.39
N ALA A 19 -17.09 -7.40 25.12
CA ALA A 19 -17.09 -7.19 26.56
C ALA A 19 -16.30 -8.28 27.31
N ALA A 20 -16.28 -9.51 26.80
CA ALA A 20 -15.49 -10.61 27.37
C ALA A 20 -13.98 -10.44 27.13
N LEU A 21 -13.58 -9.67 26.11
CA LEU A 21 -12.19 -9.39 25.74
C LEU A 21 -11.66 -8.05 26.29
N GLY A 22 -12.48 -7.31 27.05
CA GLY A 22 -12.13 -5.98 27.55
C GLY A 22 -12.22 -4.88 26.49
N ASP A 23 -13.11 -5.05 25.49
CA ASP A 23 -13.41 -4.07 24.43
C ASP A 23 -12.16 -3.56 23.67
N PRO A 24 -11.33 -4.46 23.08
CA PRO A 24 -10.11 -4.05 22.39
C PRO A 24 -10.38 -3.22 21.13
N TRP A 25 -11.59 -3.33 20.57
CA TRP A 25 -12.07 -2.56 19.43
C TRP A 25 -13.57 -2.27 19.52
N HIS A 26 -14.05 -1.40 18.63
CA HIS A 26 -15.42 -0.92 18.61
C HIS A 26 -16.15 -1.41 17.35
N CYS A 27 -17.28 -2.08 17.57
CA CYS A 27 -18.20 -2.44 16.49
C CYS A 27 -19.36 -1.45 16.37
N GLY A 28 -19.78 -1.23 15.12
CA GLY A 28 -20.86 -0.34 14.77
C GLY A 28 -21.44 -0.66 13.40
N GLU A 29 -22.40 0.17 13.01
CA GLU A 29 -22.97 0.09 11.68
C GLU A 29 -22.05 0.79 10.69
N THR A 30 -21.70 0.10 9.61
CA THR A 30 -20.91 0.63 8.49
C THR A 30 -21.69 0.46 7.19
N ARG A 31 -21.22 1.07 6.09
CA ARG A 31 -21.81 0.82 4.76
C ARG A 31 -21.77 -0.66 4.38
N LEU A 32 -20.76 -1.40 4.84
CA LEU A 32 -20.57 -2.82 4.52
C LEU A 32 -21.41 -3.72 5.41
N SER A 33 -21.59 -3.37 6.69
CA SER A 33 -22.42 -4.16 7.60
C SER A 33 -23.90 -4.15 7.19
N ARG A 34 -24.37 -3.15 6.44
CA ARG A 34 -25.74 -3.14 5.89
C ARG A 34 -25.93 -4.07 4.68
N LEU A 35 -24.85 -4.57 4.10
CA LEU A 35 -24.92 -5.45 2.93
C LEU A 35 -25.29 -6.87 3.34
N SER A 36 -25.91 -7.60 2.41
CA SER A 36 -26.10 -9.04 2.54
C SER A 36 -24.74 -9.76 2.56
N ARG A 37 -24.72 -10.98 3.12
CA ARG A 37 -23.50 -11.83 3.14
C ARG A 37 -22.88 -12.01 1.75
N ASP A 38 -23.69 -12.25 0.72
CA ASP A 38 -23.19 -12.41 -0.66
C ASP A 38 -22.57 -11.12 -1.21
N ALA A 39 -23.17 -9.96 -0.92
CA ALA A 39 -22.63 -8.66 -1.34
C ALA A 39 -21.34 -8.28 -0.57
N ARG A 40 -21.21 -8.70 0.70
CA ARG A 40 -19.96 -8.60 1.46
C ARG A 40 -18.88 -9.49 0.82
N ARG A 41 -19.21 -10.74 0.52
CA ARG A 41 -18.30 -11.72 -0.12
C ARG A 41 -17.83 -11.29 -1.49
N ALA A 42 -18.68 -10.67 -2.31
CA ALA A 42 -18.32 -10.18 -3.64
C ALA A 42 -17.18 -9.14 -3.63
N ARG A 43 -16.98 -8.47 -2.49
CA ARG A 43 -15.92 -7.46 -2.26
C ARG A 43 -14.60 -8.07 -1.77
N LEU A 44 -14.57 -9.37 -1.52
CA LEU A 44 -13.37 -10.09 -1.09
C LEU A 44 -12.68 -10.65 -2.33
N GLY A 45 -11.37 -10.39 -2.46
CA GLY A 45 -10.62 -10.67 -3.69
C GLY A 45 -9.79 -11.95 -3.69
N VAL A 46 -9.69 -12.64 -2.55
CA VAL A 46 -9.03 -13.94 -2.42
C VAL A 46 -9.93 -14.93 -1.67
N PRO A 47 -9.87 -16.24 -1.97
CA PRO A 47 -10.76 -17.24 -1.40
C PRO A 47 -10.47 -17.44 0.08
N PRO A 48 -11.48 -17.77 0.92
CA PRO A 48 -11.24 -18.15 2.31
C PRO A 48 -10.32 -19.37 2.38
N PRO A 49 -9.44 -19.46 3.38
CA PRO A 49 -8.59 -20.64 3.54
C PRO A 49 -9.44 -21.87 3.92
N ALA A 50 -8.96 -23.05 3.56
CA ALA A 50 -9.60 -24.28 3.97
C ALA A 50 -9.50 -24.49 5.49
N ALA A 51 -10.47 -25.16 6.08
CA ALA A 51 -10.47 -25.44 7.52
C ALA A 51 -9.24 -26.25 7.96
N GLU A 52 -8.77 -27.15 7.09
CA GLU A 52 -7.55 -27.92 7.29
C GLU A 52 -6.30 -27.05 7.32
N GLU A 53 -6.24 -26.00 6.50
CA GLU A 53 -5.11 -25.06 6.43
C GLU A 53 -5.05 -24.19 7.69
N LEU A 54 -6.20 -23.70 8.15
CA LEU A 54 -6.30 -22.97 9.42
C LEU A 54 -5.87 -23.86 10.61
N SER A 55 -6.36 -25.09 10.65
CA SER A 55 -6.01 -26.06 11.70
C SER A 55 -4.51 -26.38 11.71
N ALA A 56 -3.92 -26.58 10.52
CA ALA A 56 -2.49 -26.82 10.36
C ALA A 56 -1.61 -25.64 10.78
N ARG A 57 -2.16 -24.42 10.80
CA ARG A 57 -1.47 -23.17 11.20
C ARG A 57 -1.99 -22.59 12.52
N SER A 58 -2.59 -23.41 13.38
CA SER A 58 -3.21 -22.94 14.63
C SER A 58 -2.25 -22.28 15.64
N ASP A 59 -0.94 -22.57 15.56
CA ASP A 59 0.10 -21.95 16.39
C ASP A 59 0.67 -20.66 15.79
N LEU A 60 0.43 -20.42 14.50
CA LEU A 60 1.04 -19.33 13.75
C LEU A 60 0.69 -17.94 14.32
N PRO A 61 -0.58 -17.62 14.66
CA PRO A 61 -0.92 -16.33 15.28
C PRO A 61 -0.05 -15.99 16.49
N GLY A 62 0.10 -16.93 17.42
CA GLY A 62 0.91 -16.72 18.63
C GLY A 62 2.38 -16.46 18.30
N ARG A 63 2.96 -17.26 17.38
CA ARG A 63 4.35 -17.07 16.95
C ARG A 63 4.57 -15.73 16.24
N MET A 64 3.63 -15.30 15.39
CA MET A 64 3.72 -14.00 14.71
C MET A 64 3.64 -12.84 15.69
N ALA A 65 2.74 -12.91 16.68
CA ALA A 65 2.63 -11.90 17.73
C ALA A 65 3.92 -11.78 18.57
N GLU A 66 4.48 -12.91 18.99
CA GLU A 66 5.74 -12.94 19.73
C GLU A 66 6.91 -12.39 18.90
N ALA A 67 7.01 -12.82 17.63
CA ALA A 67 8.06 -12.35 16.73
C ALA A 67 7.96 -10.85 16.46
N ALA A 68 6.75 -10.30 16.24
CA ALA A 68 6.54 -8.88 16.03
C ALA A 68 6.99 -8.04 17.24
N LEU A 69 6.67 -8.48 18.46
CA LEU A 69 7.04 -7.78 19.69
C LEU A 69 8.52 -7.91 20.05
N ALA A 70 9.20 -8.96 19.59
CA ALA A 70 10.62 -9.18 19.86
C ALA A 70 11.54 -8.19 19.14
N VAL A 71 11.11 -7.61 18.01
CA VAL A 71 11.93 -6.73 17.15
C VAL A 71 12.45 -5.48 17.87
N SER A 72 11.63 -4.92 18.76
CA SER A 72 11.92 -3.66 19.45
C SER A 72 12.44 -3.86 20.87
N ARG A 73 12.63 -5.12 21.31
CA ARG A 73 13.20 -5.43 22.63
C ARG A 73 14.71 -5.24 22.57
N GLU A 74 15.27 -4.51 23.54
CA GLU A 74 16.71 -4.48 23.71
C GLU A 74 17.22 -5.88 24.05
N PRO A 75 18.33 -6.35 23.45
CA PRO A 75 18.97 -7.56 23.93
C PRO A 75 19.48 -7.31 25.36
N GLU A 76 19.01 -8.12 26.32
CA GLU A 76 19.45 -8.01 27.72
C GLU A 76 20.95 -8.30 27.91
N ASP A 77 21.63 -8.89 26.93
CA ASP A 77 23.07 -9.05 26.86
C ASP A 77 23.44 -9.31 25.39
N LEU A 78 24.46 -8.64 24.84
CA LEU A 78 25.48 -9.19 23.91
C LEU A 78 26.29 -8.11 23.17
N GLU A 79 27.62 -8.30 23.17
CA GLU A 79 28.67 -7.53 22.50
C GLU A 79 28.65 -7.65 20.96
N HIS A 80 27.59 -7.23 20.26
CA HIS A 80 27.60 -7.16 18.79
C HIS A 80 27.17 -5.79 18.25
N GLU A 81 27.79 -5.42 17.12
CA GLU A 81 27.63 -4.15 16.38
C GLU A 81 26.17 -3.67 16.27
N PRO A 82 25.91 -2.36 16.35
CA PRO A 82 24.57 -1.82 16.43
C PRO A 82 23.82 -2.03 15.11
N THR A 83 22.94 -3.03 15.06
CA THR A 83 21.82 -3.02 14.11
C THR A 83 20.96 -1.80 14.45
N PRO A 84 20.53 -0.98 13.47
CA PRO A 84 19.64 0.13 13.75
C PRO A 84 18.35 -0.40 14.38
N HIS A 85 18.13 -0.07 15.65
CA HIS A 85 16.94 -0.44 16.38
C HIS A 85 15.73 0.23 15.74
N LEU A 86 14.70 -0.56 15.41
CA LEU A 86 13.44 -0.02 14.93
C LEU A 86 12.69 0.68 16.08
N PRO A 87 11.94 1.75 15.80
CA PRO A 87 11.13 2.41 16.83
C PRO A 87 10.01 1.49 17.31
N ARG A 88 9.54 1.68 18.54
CA ARG A 88 8.40 0.93 19.10
C ARG A 88 7.10 1.20 18.34
N SER A 89 6.99 2.34 17.68
CA SER A 89 5.88 2.65 16.78
C SER A 89 6.37 3.37 15.55
N PHE A 90 5.67 3.18 14.44
CA PHE A 90 5.97 3.80 13.16
C PHE A 90 4.70 3.89 12.33
N ASP A 91 4.47 5.02 11.67
CA ASP A 91 3.30 5.25 10.84
C ASP A 91 3.66 6.11 9.63
N LEU A 92 3.51 5.55 8.42
CA LEU A 92 3.83 6.26 7.16
C LEU A 92 2.92 7.46 6.89
N ARG A 93 1.85 7.66 7.67
CA ARG A 93 1.01 8.87 7.64
C ARG A 93 1.64 10.03 8.40
N ASP A 94 2.58 9.76 9.32
CA ASP A 94 3.29 10.78 10.09
C ASP A 94 4.71 10.32 10.41
N VAL A 95 5.62 10.51 9.46
CA VAL A 95 7.06 10.35 9.68
C VAL A 95 7.66 11.74 9.76
N GLU A 96 8.02 12.17 10.98
CA GLU A 96 8.60 13.51 11.24
C GLU A 96 7.71 14.66 10.70
N GLY A 97 6.38 14.55 10.82
CA GLY A 97 5.42 15.54 10.34
C GLY A 97 5.10 15.43 8.85
N CYS A 98 5.57 14.38 8.16
CA CYS A 98 5.37 14.16 6.74
C CYS A 98 4.53 12.91 6.47
N ALA A 99 3.47 13.07 5.66
CA ALA A 99 2.61 11.98 5.22
C ALA A 99 3.03 11.43 3.85
N TYR A 100 3.33 10.14 3.78
CA TYR A 100 3.76 9.45 2.55
C TYR A 100 2.69 8.56 1.94
N VAL A 101 1.63 8.27 2.69
CA VAL A 101 0.49 7.47 2.24
C VAL A 101 -0.51 8.35 1.48
N THR A 102 -0.99 7.88 0.32
CA THR A 102 -2.03 8.53 -0.48
C THR A 102 -3.42 8.39 0.16
N ASP A 103 -4.40 9.13 -0.34
CA ASP A 103 -5.78 9.08 0.17
C ASP A 103 -6.38 7.67 0.09
N VAL A 104 -7.30 7.35 1.01
CA VAL A 104 -8.04 6.08 0.98
C VAL A 104 -8.99 6.07 -0.22
N LYS A 105 -8.96 4.96 -0.98
CA LYS A 105 -9.85 4.71 -2.11
C LYS A 105 -10.94 3.68 -1.75
N ASP A 106 -11.88 3.48 -2.66
CA ASP A 106 -12.97 2.50 -2.54
C ASP A 106 -12.97 1.58 -3.76
N GLN A 107 -12.83 0.28 -3.53
CA GLN A 107 -12.89 -0.76 -4.57
C GLN A 107 -14.33 -1.06 -5.04
N GLY A 108 -15.34 -0.47 -4.39
CA GLY A 108 -16.72 -0.65 -4.80
C GLY A 108 -17.23 -2.07 -4.54
N GLU A 109 -17.83 -2.69 -5.56
CA GLU A 109 -18.49 -4.00 -5.44
C GLU A 109 -17.63 -5.21 -5.84
N ILE A 110 -16.42 -4.98 -6.38
CA ILE A 110 -15.57 -6.03 -6.96
C ILE A 110 -14.44 -6.40 -6.00
N GLY A 111 -14.17 -7.70 -5.86
CA GLY A 111 -13.04 -8.28 -5.15
C GLY A 111 -11.67 -7.97 -5.78
N SER A 112 -11.32 -6.70 -5.89
CA SER A 112 -10.08 -6.20 -6.49
C SER A 112 -9.07 -5.70 -5.45
N CYS A 113 -9.27 -6.05 -4.17
CA CYS A 113 -8.46 -5.60 -3.04
C CYS A 113 -6.96 -5.84 -3.18
N SER A 114 -6.55 -6.94 -3.82
CA SER A 114 -5.14 -7.22 -4.09
C SER A 114 -4.49 -6.17 -4.98
N ALA A 115 -5.22 -5.64 -5.98
CA ALA A 115 -4.75 -4.53 -6.80
C ALA A 115 -4.63 -3.24 -5.97
N PHE A 116 -5.63 -2.91 -5.14
CA PHE A 116 -5.57 -1.73 -4.26
C PHE A 116 -4.42 -1.81 -3.24
N GLY A 117 -4.22 -2.96 -2.60
CA GLY A 117 -3.10 -3.18 -1.68
C GLY A 117 -1.75 -3.00 -2.39
N THR A 118 -1.61 -3.61 -3.58
CA THR A 118 -0.39 -3.52 -4.41
C THR A 118 -0.11 -2.08 -4.84
N ILE A 119 -1.12 -1.36 -5.30
CA ILE A 119 -0.97 0.04 -5.71
C ILE A 119 -0.63 0.94 -4.52
N ALA A 120 -1.30 0.77 -3.39
CA ALA A 120 -0.98 1.52 -2.18
C ALA A 120 0.47 1.28 -1.71
N ALA A 121 0.98 0.05 -1.84
CA ALA A 121 2.39 -0.27 -1.60
C ALA A 121 3.32 0.51 -2.55
N LEU A 122 3.07 0.46 -3.86
CA LEU A 122 3.86 1.19 -4.86
C LEU A 122 3.85 2.71 -4.63
N GLU A 123 2.67 3.31 -4.44
CA GLU A 123 2.53 4.76 -4.24
C GLU A 123 3.29 5.23 -3.00
N THR A 124 3.12 4.52 -1.89
CA THR A 124 3.76 4.86 -0.62
C THR A 124 5.27 4.67 -0.70
N THR A 125 5.74 3.55 -1.26
CA THR A 125 7.18 3.30 -1.47
C THR A 125 7.81 4.38 -2.35
N ALA A 126 7.14 4.78 -3.44
CA ALA A 126 7.65 5.81 -4.34
C ALA A 126 7.90 7.15 -3.63
N ALA A 127 6.95 7.60 -2.81
CA ALA A 127 7.04 8.84 -2.04
C ALA A 127 8.06 8.73 -0.89
N TYR A 128 8.04 7.61 -0.16
CA TYR A 128 8.82 7.41 1.06
C TYR A 128 10.33 7.29 0.76
N THR A 129 10.71 6.43 -0.19
CA THR A 129 12.12 6.23 -0.59
C THR A 129 12.77 7.50 -1.15
N ARG A 130 11.99 8.38 -1.78
CA ARG A 130 12.45 9.67 -2.30
C ARG A 130 12.47 10.79 -1.25
N ARG A 131 11.95 10.53 -0.05
CA ARG A 131 11.67 11.56 0.97
C ARG A 131 10.85 12.72 0.39
N ALA A 132 9.88 12.38 -0.47
CA ALA A 132 9.06 13.34 -1.21
C ALA A 132 7.58 13.20 -0.81
N PRO A 133 7.16 13.73 0.35
CA PRO A 133 5.75 13.66 0.78
C PRO A 133 4.81 14.46 -0.13
N GLY A 134 5.33 15.34 -1.00
CA GLY A 134 4.55 15.99 -2.06
C GLY A 134 4.26 15.09 -3.26
N LEU A 135 4.91 13.92 -3.38
CA LEU A 135 4.71 12.99 -4.49
C LEU A 135 3.42 12.20 -4.29
N ARG A 136 2.30 12.79 -4.71
CA ARG A 136 0.98 12.14 -4.69
C ARG A 136 0.73 11.42 -6.02
N LEU A 137 1.30 10.22 -6.16
CA LEU A 137 0.96 9.35 -7.27
C LEU A 137 -0.50 8.90 -7.13
N ASN A 138 -1.21 8.82 -8.26
CA ASN A 138 -2.52 8.18 -8.35
C ASN A 138 -2.44 7.13 -9.46
N LEU A 139 -1.94 5.96 -9.09
CA LEU A 139 -1.77 4.83 -10.00
C LEU A 139 -3.12 4.13 -10.22
N SER A 140 -3.25 3.42 -11.34
CA SER A 140 -4.50 2.80 -11.75
C SER A 140 -4.60 1.36 -11.24
N GLU A 141 -5.47 1.13 -10.25
CA GLU A 141 -5.88 -0.21 -9.85
C GLU A 141 -6.59 -0.95 -10.99
N ALA A 142 -7.34 -0.22 -11.82
CA ALA A 142 -8.05 -0.79 -12.97
C ALA A 142 -7.10 -1.38 -14.01
N HIS A 143 -5.98 -0.70 -14.29
CA HIS A 143 -4.99 -1.23 -15.22
C HIS A 143 -4.33 -2.49 -14.67
N LEU A 144 -4.09 -2.56 -13.37
CA LEU A 144 -3.50 -3.76 -12.76
C LEU A 144 -4.51 -4.93 -12.74
N PHE A 145 -5.76 -4.66 -12.39
CA PHE A 145 -6.81 -5.67 -12.28
C PHE A 145 -7.50 -5.97 -13.63
N PHE A 146 -8.30 -5.04 -14.15
CA PHE A 146 -9.03 -5.20 -15.42
C PHE A 146 -8.14 -5.14 -16.67
N GLY A 147 -6.90 -4.66 -16.56
CA GLY A 147 -5.91 -4.71 -17.62
C GLY A 147 -5.06 -5.98 -17.55
N HIS A 148 -4.05 -5.98 -16.67
CA HIS A 148 -3.04 -7.04 -16.62
C HIS A 148 -3.60 -8.38 -16.15
N ALA A 149 -4.26 -8.43 -14.98
CA ALA A 149 -4.79 -9.69 -14.46
C ALA A 149 -5.86 -10.28 -15.39
N ALA A 150 -6.77 -9.46 -15.91
CA ALA A 150 -7.77 -9.89 -16.90
C ALA A 150 -7.12 -10.44 -18.19
N ALA A 151 -6.09 -9.77 -18.73
CA ALA A 151 -5.39 -10.24 -19.94
C ALA A 151 -4.65 -11.56 -19.74
N ARG A 152 -4.32 -11.92 -18.49
CA ARG A 152 -3.73 -13.20 -18.11
C ARG A 152 -4.78 -14.24 -17.66
N GLU A 153 -6.07 -13.90 -17.71
CA GLU A 153 -7.16 -14.74 -17.19
C GLU A 153 -7.02 -15.06 -15.70
N ALA A 154 -6.40 -14.17 -14.92
CA ALA A 154 -6.09 -14.33 -13.48
C ALA A 154 -7.15 -13.73 -12.54
N ILE A 155 -8.28 -13.27 -13.09
CA ILE A 155 -9.47 -12.93 -12.31
C ILE A 155 -10.34 -14.19 -12.27
N THR A 156 -10.17 -14.98 -11.21
CA THR A 156 -10.81 -16.30 -11.08
C THR A 156 -11.51 -16.43 -9.72
N PRO A 157 -12.39 -17.44 -9.55
CA PRO A 157 -12.94 -17.79 -8.23
C PRO A 157 -11.87 -18.19 -7.19
N ASP A 158 -10.68 -18.58 -7.64
CA ASP A 158 -9.53 -18.91 -6.78
C ASP A 158 -8.75 -17.66 -6.33
N GLY A 159 -9.25 -16.47 -6.67
CA GLY A 159 -8.73 -15.18 -6.24
C GLY A 159 -7.68 -14.59 -7.19
N THR A 160 -7.47 -13.28 -7.05
CA THR A 160 -6.37 -12.56 -7.72
C THR A 160 -5.32 -12.21 -6.68
N TRP A 161 -4.11 -12.74 -6.84
CA TRP A 161 -3.09 -12.76 -5.79
C TRP A 161 -2.00 -11.68 -5.97
N PRO A 162 -1.49 -11.10 -4.86
CA PRO A 162 -0.55 -9.99 -4.92
C PRO A 162 0.80 -10.36 -5.54
N ASP A 163 1.27 -11.60 -5.39
CA ASP A 163 2.54 -12.07 -5.97
C ASP A 163 2.55 -11.94 -7.50
N GLU A 164 1.46 -12.35 -8.17
CA GLU A 164 1.31 -12.18 -9.61
C GLU A 164 1.20 -10.70 -10.03
N LEU A 165 0.49 -9.89 -9.24
CA LEU A 165 0.33 -8.46 -9.53
C LEU A 165 1.65 -7.69 -9.36
N PHE A 166 2.48 -8.06 -8.38
CA PHE A 166 3.82 -7.50 -8.24
C PHE A 166 4.74 -7.90 -9.41
N VAL A 167 4.59 -9.11 -9.96
CA VAL A 167 5.29 -9.52 -11.19
C VAL A 167 4.90 -8.62 -12.36
N ASP A 168 3.61 -8.29 -12.53
CA ASP A 168 3.15 -7.36 -13.55
C ASP A 168 3.72 -5.94 -13.33
N CYS A 169 3.70 -5.46 -12.08
CA CYS A 169 4.27 -4.17 -11.70
C CYS A 169 5.78 -4.08 -12.00
N GLN A 170 6.54 -5.16 -11.78
CA GLN A 170 7.98 -5.18 -12.02
C GLN A 170 8.30 -5.33 -13.52
N ARG A 171 7.61 -6.22 -14.23
CA ARG A 171 7.94 -6.54 -15.63
C ARG A 171 7.39 -5.50 -16.60
N ILE A 172 6.10 -5.18 -16.46
CA ILE A 172 5.34 -4.35 -17.40
C ILE A 172 5.17 -2.94 -16.85
N GLY A 173 4.85 -2.81 -15.56
CA GLY A 173 4.49 -1.55 -14.92
C GLY A 173 3.00 -1.26 -14.96
N VAL A 174 2.58 -0.30 -14.15
CA VAL A 174 1.19 0.16 -14.07
C VAL A 174 1.08 1.63 -14.47
N THR A 175 0.00 2.00 -15.16
CA THR A 175 -0.25 3.39 -15.53
C THR A 175 -0.96 4.14 -14.40
N PHE A 176 -1.32 5.39 -14.66
CA PHE A 176 -1.99 6.27 -13.73
C PHE A 176 -3.50 6.22 -13.94
N ASP A 177 -4.26 6.52 -12.88
CA ASP A 177 -5.72 6.48 -12.89
C ASP A 177 -6.31 7.36 -14.00
N ASP A 178 -5.69 8.52 -14.31
CA ASP A 178 -6.13 9.36 -15.44
C ASP A 178 -6.00 8.72 -16.84
N HIS A 179 -5.25 7.62 -16.97
CA HIS A 179 -5.15 6.84 -18.20
C HIS A 179 -6.01 5.58 -18.21
N TYR A 180 -6.42 5.09 -17.04
CA TYR A 180 -7.38 4.01 -16.91
C TYR A 180 -8.12 4.15 -15.58
N PRO A 181 -9.17 4.98 -15.53
CA PRO A 181 -9.84 5.29 -14.26
C PRO A 181 -10.57 4.07 -13.71
N TYR A 182 -10.60 3.94 -12.39
CA TYR A 182 -11.31 2.84 -11.74
C TYR A 182 -12.82 3.04 -11.73
N TYR A 183 -13.53 2.07 -12.30
CA TYR A 183 -14.98 1.88 -12.16
C TYR A 183 -15.25 0.42 -11.77
N ASP A 184 -16.13 0.20 -10.80
CA ASP A 184 -16.42 -1.11 -10.19
C ASP A 184 -17.46 -1.94 -10.96
N ASP A 185 -17.86 -1.51 -12.16
CA ASP A 185 -18.76 -2.21 -13.07
C ASP A 185 -18.12 -2.53 -14.44
N ASP A 186 -17.29 -1.63 -14.97
CA ASP A 186 -16.37 -1.82 -16.10
C ASP A 186 -15.48 -0.57 -16.23
N SER A 187 -14.17 -0.71 -16.08
CA SER A 187 -13.25 0.44 -16.21
C SER A 187 -13.09 0.95 -17.65
N GLY A 188 -13.69 0.29 -18.63
CA GLY A 188 -13.74 0.73 -20.02
C GLY A 188 -12.43 0.46 -20.77
N ALA A 189 -11.91 1.48 -21.47
CA ALA A 189 -10.74 1.32 -22.33
C ALA A 189 -9.54 2.14 -21.85
N LEU A 190 -8.37 1.51 -21.89
CA LEU A 190 -7.08 2.12 -21.61
C LEU A 190 -6.76 3.25 -22.61
N ASN A 191 -6.45 4.44 -22.10
CA ASN A 191 -6.18 5.61 -22.92
C ASN A 191 -4.86 5.45 -23.72
N PRO A 192 -4.80 5.96 -24.98
CA PRO A 192 -3.57 5.96 -25.76
C PRO A 192 -2.44 6.72 -25.04
N GLY A 193 -1.19 6.29 -25.26
CA GLY A 193 -0.02 6.94 -24.66
C GLY A 193 0.30 6.53 -23.23
N TRP A 194 -0.48 5.63 -22.62
CA TRP A 194 -0.24 5.13 -21.25
C TRP A 194 1.17 4.60 -21.00
N ARG A 195 1.87 4.13 -22.04
CA ARG A 195 3.26 3.63 -21.94
C ARG A 195 4.29 4.71 -21.61
N ASP A 196 3.96 5.99 -21.84
CA ASP A 196 4.78 7.13 -21.42
C ASP A 196 4.30 7.73 -20.08
N ARG A 197 3.44 6.99 -19.37
CA ARG A 197 2.93 7.33 -18.04
C ARG A 197 2.82 6.08 -17.18
N LEU A 198 3.96 5.62 -16.70
CA LEU A 198 4.16 4.30 -16.12
C LEU A 198 4.95 4.39 -14.81
N ALA A 199 4.56 3.56 -13.85
CA ALA A 199 5.33 3.24 -12.65
C ALA A 199 5.70 1.75 -12.67
N LYS A 200 6.96 1.43 -12.36
CA LYS A 200 7.45 0.04 -12.29
C LYS A 200 8.02 -0.26 -10.92
N ALA A 201 7.65 -1.38 -10.33
CA ALA A 201 8.20 -1.81 -9.05
C ALA A 201 9.67 -2.26 -9.20
N GLU A 202 10.49 -1.95 -8.21
CA GLU A 202 11.88 -2.39 -8.08
C GLU A 202 12.01 -3.30 -6.85
N GLY A 203 12.83 -4.36 -6.95
CA GLY A 203 13.14 -5.25 -5.82
C GLY A 203 11.90 -5.73 -5.07
N VAL A 204 11.10 -6.60 -5.68
CA VAL A 204 9.96 -7.25 -5.01
C VAL A 204 10.49 -8.28 -4.02
N VAL A 205 9.99 -8.24 -2.78
CA VAL A 205 10.42 -9.11 -1.68
C VAL A 205 9.20 -9.80 -1.07
N ASP A 206 9.31 -11.11 -0.89
CA ASP A 206 8.37 -11.90 -0.08
C ASP A 206 8.74 -11.74 1.41
N LEU A 207 7.76 -11.33 2.21
CA LEU A 207 7.87 -11.04 3.63
C LEU A 207 6.90 -11.91 4.45
N SER A 208 6.24 -12.89 3.82
CA SER A 208 5.33 -13.80 4.51
C SER A 208 6.04 -14.51 5.66
N GLN A 209 5.35 -14.64 6.80
CA GLN A 209 5.84 -15.29 8.02
C GLN A 209 6.98 -14.58 8.77
N ASP A 210 7.37 -13.37 8.37
CA ASP A 210 8.48 -12.64 9.01
C ASP A 210 8.08 -11.24 9.48
N PRO A 211 7.47 -11.11 10.68
CA PRO A 211 7.13 -9.82 11.27
C PRO A 211 8.32 -8.86 11.41
N ALA A 212 9.54 -9.39 11.62
CA ALA A 212 10.73 -8.57 11.74
C ALA A 212 11.12 -7.96 10.37
N ALA A 213 11.09 -8.77 9.32
CA ALA A 213 11.32 -8.29 7.96
C ALA A 213 10.21 -7.33 7.50
N ILE A 214 8.95 -7.57 7.87
CA ILE A 214 7.84 -6.64 7.58
C ILE A 214 8.12 -5.27 8.21
N LYS A 215 8.44 -5.19 9.51
CA LYS A 215 8.77 -3.91 10.17
C LYS A 215 10.00 -3.25 9.55
N GLN A 216 11.05 -4.01 9.28
CA GLN A 216 12.26 -3.49 8.64
C GLN A 216 11.94 -2.93 7.25
N HIS A 217 11.10 -3.61 6.47
CA HIS A 217 10.70 -3.16 5.14
C HIS A 217 9.86 -1.87 5.21
N LEU A 218 8.87 -1.82 6.11
CA LEU A 218 8.07 -0.62 6.38
C LEU A 218 8.95 0.59 6.70
N TYR A 219 9.93 0.40 7.59
CA TYR A 219 10.84 1.45 8.01
C TYR A 219 11.80 1.91 6.91
N THR A 220 12.24 0.99 6.04
CA THR A 220 13.30 1.24 5.06
C THR A 220 12.76 1.71 3.71
N TYR A 221 11.70 1.05 3.23
CA TYR A 221 11.22 1.17 1.85
C TYR A 221 9.80 1.68 1.74
N GLY A 222 8.93 1.39 2.70
CA GLY A 222 7.54 1.87 2.69
C GLY A 222 6.55 0.73 2.81
N ALA A 223 5.32 0.95 2.35
CA ALA A 223 4.19 0.07 2.62
C ALA A 223 4.35 -1.33 2.03
N VAL A 224 3.69 -2.30 2.68
CA VAL A 224 3.73 -3.72 2.34
C VAL A 224 2.30 -4.19 2.08
N THR A 225 2.03 -4.82 0.95
CA THR A 225 0.74 -5.50 0.72
C THR A 225 0.66 -6.72 1.62
N ALA A 226 -0.47 -6.93 2.30
CA ALA A 226 -0.71 -8.11 3.13
C ALA A 226 -2.15 -8.60 2.94
N CYS A 227 -2.33 -9.92 2.82
CA CYS A 227 -3.65 -10.53 2.82
C CYS A 227 -4.02 -11.06 4.20
N LEU A 228 -5.29 -10.93 4.58
CA LEU A 228 -5.84 -11.39 5.85
C LEU A 228 -7.14 -12.17 5.63
N VAL A 229 -7.45 -13.06 6.57
CA VAL A 229 -8.73 -13.76 6.65
C VAL A 229 -9.80 -12.80 7.15
N VAL A 230 -10.88 -12.65 6.41
CA VAL A 230 -12.00 -11.82 6.82
C VAL A 230 -13.00 -12.67 7.58
N TYR A 231 -13.25 -12.29 8.82
CA TYR A 231 -14.33 -12.80 9.65
C TYR A 231 -15.55 -11.88 9.55
N ASP A 232 -16.74 -12.42 9.82
CA ASP A 232 -18.02 -11.72 9.65
C ASP A 232 -18.10 -10.40 10.45
N ASP A 233 -17.40 -10.29 11.57
CA ASP A 233 -17.38 -9.11 12.44
C ASP A 233 -16.49 -7.96 11.95
N LEU A 234 -15.52 -8.22 11.07
CA LEU A 234 -14.65 -7.17 10.52
C LEU A 234 -15.43 -6.12 9.71
N PHE A 235 -16.53 -6.50 9.06
CA PHE A 235 -17.40 -5.56 8.35
C PHE A 235 -18.01 -4.49 9.26
N HIS A 236 -18.04 -4.73 10.57
CA HIS A 236 -18.60 -3.85 11.59
C HIS A 236 -17.54 -3.01 12.31
N TYR A 237 -16.26 -3.15 11.94
CA TYR A 237 -15.16 -2.42 12.58
C TYR A 237 -15.30 -0.90 12.40
N THR A 238 -15.19 -0.17 13.52
CA THR A 238 -15.23 1.30 13.55
C THR A 238 -14.03 1.93 14.27
N GLY A 239 -13.19 1.14 14.94
CA GLY A 239 -11.95 1.61 15.57
C GLY A 239 -11.39 0.70 16.66
N GLY A 240 -10.17 0.96 17.11
CA GLY A 240 -9.46 0.15 18.12
C GLY A 240 -8.61 -0.97 17.51
N VAL A 241 -8.07 -1.87 18.33
CA VAL A 241 -7.21 -2.97 17.86
C VAL A 241 -8.06 -4.20 17.59
N TYR A 242 -8.35 -4.44 16.32
CA TYR A 242 -9.18 -5.57 15.88
C TYR A 242 -8.58 -6.90 16.33
N ARG A 243 -9.48 -7.73 16.89
CA ARG A 243 -9.33 -9.17 17.14
C ARG A 243 -10.65 -9.84 16.82
N HIS A 244 -10.64 -10.89 16.02
CA HIS A 244 -11.86 -11.57 15.61
C HIS A 244 -12.58 -12.11 16.84
N THR A 245 -13.89 -11.91 16.86
CA THR A 245 -14.82 -12.40 17.90
C THR A 245 -15.80 -13.43 17.37
N THR A 246 -15.78 -13.63 16.05
CA THR A 246 -16.57 -14.63 15.34
C THR A 246 -15.64 -15.69 14.76
N GLU A 247 -16.16 -16.91 14.58
CA GLU A 247 -15.44 -18.02 13.96
C GLU A 247 -15.75 -18.17 12.46
N GLU A 248 -16.84 -17.56 11.99
CA GLU A 248 -17.27 -17.68 10.60
C GLU A 248 -16.42 -16.79 9.70
N THR A 249 -15.70 -17.42 8.77
CA THR A 249 -14.93 -16.72 7.74
C THR A 249 -15.83 -16.37 6.55
N SER A 250 -15.68 -15.15 6.05
CA SER A 250 -16.41 -14.64 4.90
C SER A 250 -15.60 -14.81 3.61
N GLY A 251 -14.27 -14.75 3.69
CA GLY A 251 -13.33 -14.81 2.56
C GLY A 251 -11.95 -14.32 2.98
N GLY A 252 -11.11 -13.96 2.01
CA GLY A 252 -9.87 -13.25 2.28
C GLY A 252 -9.78 -11.92 1.54
N HIS A 253 -8.97 -11.02 2.09
CA HIS A 253 -8.88 -9.64 1.64
C HIS A 253 -7.45 -9.13 1.76
N CYS A 254 -7.03 -8.25 0.86
CA CYS A 254 -5.68 -7.71 0.89
C CYS A 254 -5.70 -6.20 1.13
N VAL A 255 -4.80 -5.74 1.99
CA VAL A 255 -4.63 -4.36 2.45
C VAL A 255 -3.17 -3.95 2.27
N ALA A 256 -2.84 -2.69 2.55
CA ALA A 256 -1.45 -2.26 2.66
C ALA A 256 -1.10 -1.95 4.12
N LEU A 257 -0.18 -2.71 4.71
CA LEU A 257 0.45 -2.36 5.97
C LEU A 257 1.25 -1.07 5.77
N ILE A 258 1.06 -0.11 6.67
CA ILE A 258 1.69 1.21 6.62
C ILE A 258 2.41 1.59 7.92
N GLY A 259 2.39 0.72 8.92
CA GLY A 259 2.94 1.01 10.23
C GLY A 259 2.63 -0.04 11.28
N TRP A 260 3.10 0.22 12.50
CA TRP A 260 2.90 -0.63 13.67
C TRP A 260 2.93 0.18 14.96
N ASP A 261 2.39 -0.38 16.03
CA ASP A 261 2.46 0.14 17.40
C ASP A 261 2.64 -1.01 18.38
N ASP A 262 3.81 -1.11 19.00
CA ASP A 262 4.16 -2.16 19.97
C ASP A 262 3.51 -1.98 21.34
N ASP A 263 3.15 -0.76 21.72
CA ASP A 263 2.42 -0.52 22.97
C ASP A 263 0.98 -1.00 22.84
N ALA A 264 0.40 -0.86 21.65
CA ALA A 264 -0.92 -1.42 21.30
C ALA A 264 -0.86 -2.89 20.85
N GLY A 265 0.32 -3.38 20.45
CA GLY A 265 0.52 -4.73 19.90
C GLY A 265 -0.17 -4.94 18.56
N CYS A 266 -0.10 -3.96 17.65
CA CYS A 266 -0.86 -3.96 16.41
C CYS A 266 -0.10 -3.50 15.17
N TRP A 267 -0.54 -3.98 14.00
CA TRP A 267 -0.26 -3.37 12.71
C TRP A 267 -1.26 -2.26 12.40
N ILE A 268 -0.83 -1.31 11.57
CA ILE A 268 -1.67 -0.27 10.98
C ILE A 268 -1.77 -0.55 9.48
N ALA A 269 -2.99 -0.70 8.96
CA ALA A 269 -3.25 -1.02 7.57
C ALA A 269 -4.16 0.00 6.90
N LYS A 270 -3.85 0.37 5.66
CA LYS A 270 -4.72 1.11 4.74
C LYS A 270 -5.63 0.11 4.03
N ASN A 271 -6.94 0.30 4.17
CA ASN A 271 -7.95 -0.51 3.51
C ASN A 271 -8.44 0.16 2.19
N SER A 272 -9.21 -0.57 1.40
CA SER A 272 -9.81 -0.16 0.12
C SER A 272 -11.34 -0.16 0.15
N TRP A 273 -11.91 0.04 1.33
CA TRP A 273 -13.36 0.09 1.54
C TRP A 273 -13.88 1.52 1.77
N GLY A 274 -13.16 2.52 1.25
CA GLY A 274 -13.54 3.92 1.37
C GLY A 274 -13.20 4.54 2.73
N PRO A 275 -13.12 5.88 2.79
CA PRO A 275 -12.70 6.60 3.98
C PRO A 275 -13.72 6.53 5.12
N ASP A 276 -14.98 6.24 4.85
CA ASP A 276 -16.04 6.17 5.87
C ASP A 276 -16.06 4.84 6.65
N TRP A 277 -15.18 3.90 6.32
CA TRP A 277 -15.06 2.61 7.00
C TRP A 277 -13.90 2.62 8.01
N GLY A 278 -14.05 1.99 9.18
CA GLY A 278 -12.99 1.90 10.17
C GLY A 278 -12.49 3.26 10.67
N GLU A 279 -11.17 3.39 10.83
CA GLU A 279 -10.53 4.61 11.33
C GLU A 279 -10.15 5.53 10.18
N ASN A 280 -11.14 6.14 9.53
CA ASN A 280 -10.97 6.93 8.30
C ASN A 280 -10.39 6.12 7.12
N GLY A 281 -10.84 4.88 6.97
CA GLY A 281 -10.36 3.93 5.95
C GLY A 281 -9.18 3.08 6.37
N PHE A 282 -8.73 3.22 7.62
CA PHE A 282 -7.62 2.44 8.19
C PHE A 282 -8.11 1.40 9.19
N LEU A 283 -7.31 0.36 9.37
CA LEU A 283 -7.50 -0.73 10.31
C LEU A 283 -6.29 -0.81 11.24
N ARG A 284 -6.52 -0.87 12.55
CA ARG A 284 -5.53 -1.38 13.49
C ARG A 284 -5.91 -2.80 13.85
N ILE A 285 -4.97 -3.72 13.69
CA ILE A 285 -5.20 -5.16 13.86
C ILE A 285 -4.06 -5.75 14.68
N ALA A 286 -4.40 -6.58 15.68
CA ALA A 286 -3.39 -7.16 16.55
C ALA A 286 -2.34 -7.97 15.76
N TYR A 287 -1.13 -8.06 16.29
CA TYR A 287 -0.14 -8.98 15.70
C TYR A 287 -0.62 -10.44 15.76
N GLY A 288 -0.35 -11.21 14.72
CA GLY A 288 -0.80 -12.58 14.52
C GLY A 288 -2.27 -12.74 14.18
N GLU A 289 -3.04 -11.66 14.19
CA GLU A 289 -4.48 -11.70 14.03
C GLU A 289 -4.87 -11.90 12.56
N ALA A 290 -5.92 -12.69 12.33
CA ALA A 290 -6.46 -12.96 11.00
C ALA A 290 -5.42 -13.43 9.96
N TYR A 291 -4.31 -14.00 10.43
CA TYR A 291 -3.21 -14.48 9.58
C TYR A 291 -2.61 -13.38 8.68
N ILE A 292 -2.65 -12.12 9.10
CA ILE A 292 -2.25 -10.98 8.27
C ILE A 292 -0.76 -11.01 7.87
N GLU A 293 0.11 -11.62 8.68
CA GLU A 293 1.53 -11.76 8.33
C GLU A 293 1.80 -12.92 7.37
N ASP A 294 0.88 -13.88 7.24
CA ASP A 294 1.00 -15.06 6.40
C ASP A 294 -0.36 -15.70 6.17
N TYR A 295 -1.03 -15.26 5.11
CA TYR A 295 -2.33 -15.81 4.73
C TYR A 295 -2.19 -17.32 4.47
N PRO A 296 -3.15 -18.17 4.90
CA PRO A 296 -3.03 -19.64 4.81
C PRO A 296 -3.14 -20.21 3.39
N GLU A 297 -2.22 -19.85 2.50
CA GLU A 297 -2.10 -20.32 1.13
C GLU A 297 -0.60 -20.62 0.86
N PRO A 298 -0.22 -21.66 0.09
CA PRO A 298 1.18 -21.98 -0.23
C PRO A 298 1.81 -21.03 -1.27
N ARG A 299 1.69 -19.71 -1.08
CA ARG A 299 2.31 -18.69 -1.93
C ARG A 299 2.61 -17.40 -1.16
N PRO A 300 3.45 -16.49 -1.71
CA PRO A 300 3.69 -15.19 -1.10
C PRO A 300 2.39 -14.38 -0.99
N THR A 301 2.08 -13.91 0.20
CA THR A 301 0.83 -13.18 0.51
C THR A 301 1.09 -11.84 1.20
N THR A 302 2.33 -11.64 1.66
CA THR A 302 2.82 -10.40 2.24
C THR A 302 4.03 -9.94 1.43
N LEU A 303 3.87 -8.91 0.61
CA LEU A 303 4.89 -8.48 -0.36
C LEU A 303 5.13 -6.97 -0.31
N GLY A 304 6.39 -6.59 -0.44
CA GLY A 304 6.82 -5.19 -0.59
C GLY A 304 7.73 -5.00 -1.80
N CYS A 305 7.95 -3.75 -2.18
CA CYS A 305 8.95 -3.38 -3.19
C CYS A 305 9.94 -2.37 -2.61
N THR A 306 11.21 -2.45 -3.00
CA THR A 306 12.28 -1.59 -2.47
C THR A 306 12.35 -0.22 -3.14
N GLY A 307 11.61 -0.04 -4.23
CA GLY A 307 11.61 1.18 -5.02
C GLY A 307 10.52 1.14 -6.09
N VAL A 308 10.31 2.29 -6.72
CA VAL A 308 9.39 2.41 -7.85
C VAL A 308 10.02 3.35 -8.85
N ASN A 309 10.27 2.85 -10.06
CA ASN A 309 10.83 3.62 -11.15
C ASN A 309 9.73 4.30 -11.96
N LEU A 310 9.91 5.59 -12.27
CA LEU A 310 8.92 6.37 -13.00
C LEU A 310 9.35 6.66 -14.45
N ARG A 311 8.39 6.49 -15.36
CA ARG A 311 8.40 7.06 -16.72
C ARG A 311 7.12 7.87 -16.91
N ALA A 312 7.14 9.16 -16.58
CA ALA A 312 5.94 9.98 -16.62
C ALA A 312 6.23 11.49 -16.72
N TRP A 313 5.33 12.19 -17.39
CA TRP A 313 5.13 13.63 -17.14
C TRP A 313 4.43 13.79 -15.78
N LEU A 314 5.11 14.42 -14.82
CA LEU A 314 4.54 14.72 -13.52
C LEU A 314 3.89 16.10 -13.50
N PRO A 315 2.98 16.39 -12.54
CA PRO A 315 2.42 17.72 -12.37
C PRO A 315 3.50 18.81 -12.28
N ALA A 316 3.10 20.02 -12.66
CA ALA A 316 3.97 21.18 -12.64
C ALA A 316 4.55 21.40 -11.24
N GLN A 317 5.86 21.62 -11.17
CA GLN A 317 6.58 21.82 -9.91
C GLN A 317 7.74 22.79 -10.09
N ARG A 318 8.27 23.28 -8.97
CA ARG A 318 9.38 24.24 -8.95
C ARG A 318 10.70 23.53 -8.64
N ALA A 319 11.78 24.03 -9.24
CA ALA A 319 13.13 23.68 -8.82
C ALA A 319 13.52 24.58 -7.63
N LEU A 320 13.80 23.98 -6.48
CA LEU A 320 14.17 24.70 -5.25
C LEU A 320 15.68 24.71 -5.05
N GLY A 321 16.36 23.65 -5.48
CA GLY A 321 17.81 23.49 -5.41
C GLY A 321 18.39 22.94 -6.71
N LEU A 322 19.64 23.30 -7.00
CA LEU A 322 20.42 22.76 -8.11
C LEU A 322 21.81 22.42 -7.60
N PHE A 323 22.33 21.28 -8.02
CA PHE A 323 23.68 20.83 -7.70
C PHE A 323 24.32 20.24 -8.95
N ALA A 324 25.59 20.56 -9.19
CA ALA A 324 26.34 19.99 -10.30
C ALA A 324 27.82 19.88 -9.95
N THR A 325 28.48 18.85 -10.47
CA THR A 325 29.94 18.69 -10.37
C THR A 325 30.57 18.73 -11.76
N ALA A 326 31.70 19.43 -11.87
CA ALA A 326 32.36 19.66 -13.16
C ALA A 326 33.04 18.42 -13.76
N HIS A 327 33.28 17.37 -12.96
CA HIS A 327 34.12 16.24 -13.38
C HIS A 327 33.36 15.18 -14.18
N ASP A 328 32.10 14.90 -13.80
CA ASP A 328 31.38 13.71 -14.29
C ASP A 328 30.05 14.06 -14.98
N ALA A 329 29.79 15.34 -15.25
CA ALA A 329 28.49 15.81 -15.73
C ALA A 329 27.31 15.37 -14.84
N ASN A 330 27.56 15.14 -13.56
CA ASN A 330 26.53 14.78 -12.60
C ASN A 330 25.81 16.05 -12.16
N GLY A 331 24.63 16.29 -12.75
CA GLY A 331 23.70 17.32 -12.34
C GLY A 331 22.51 16.74 -11.59
N TRP A 332 22.02 17.51 -10.61
CA TRP A 332 20.88 17.17 -9.77
C TRP A 332 20.01 18.41 -9.57
N ALA A 333 18.70 18.20 -9.50
CA ALA A 333 17.74 19.23 -9.14
C ALA A 333 16.92 18.75 -7.93
N TYR A 334 16.75 19.61 -6.94
CA TYR A 334 15.78 19.38 -5.88
C TYR A 334 14.44 19.97 -6.33
N LEU A 335 13.50 19.09 -6.66
CA LEU A 335 12.17 19.47 -7.12
C LEU A 335 11.17 19.39 -5.98
N GLU A 336 10.27 20.39 -5.91
CA GLU A 336 9.34 20.59 -4.79
C GLU A 336 8.55 19.34 -4.36
N ASN A 337 8.11 18.51 -5.32
CA ASN A 337 7.29 17.32 -5.06
C ASN A 337 7.97 16.00 -5.43
N LEU A 338 9.25 16.01 -5.82
CA LEU A 338 9.99 14.80 -6.21
C LEU A 338 11.30 14.63 -5.44
N GLY A 339 11.78 15.66 -4.74
CA GLY A 339 13.04 15.63 -4.01
C GLY A 339 14.25 15.76 -4.95
N TRP A 340 15.38 15.21 -4.53
CA TRP A 340 16.60 15.19 -5.36
C TRP A 340 16.43 14.24 -6.54
N THR A 341 16.49 14.79 -7.74
CA THR A 341 16.36 14.05 -9.00
C THR A 341 17.58 14.29 -9.86
N ARG A 342 18.16 13.20 -10.36
CA ARG A 342 19.32 13.26 -11.25
C ARG A 342 18.91 13.80 -12.62
N LEU A 343 19.76 14.58 -13.27
CA LEU A 343 19.55 15.05 -14.63
C LEU A 343 20.10 14.03 -15.63
N SER A 344 19.35 13.74 -16.69
CA SER A 344 19.80 12.82 -17.75
C SER A 344 20.65 13.54 -18.81
N GLY A 345 21.22 12.75 -19.73
CA GLY A 345 21.78 13.28 -21.00
C GLY A 345 23.28 13.61 -21.00
N GLY A 346 24.04 13.12 -20.03
CA GLY A 346 25.50 13.30 -19.98
C GLY A 346 25.92 14.79 -19.89
N PRO A 347 27.17 15.15 -20.26
CA PRO A 347 27.70 16.52 -20.13
C PRO A 347 26.85 17.61 -20.78
N ASP A 348 26.46 17.41 -22.03
CA ASP A 348 25.77 18.44 -22.81
C ASP A 348 24.29 18.55 -22.41
N GLY A 349 23.61 17.42 -22.21
CA GLY A 349 22.22 17.39 -21.75
C GLY A 349 22.05 17.98 -20.36
N THR A 350 22.94 17.61 -19.44
CA THR A 350 22.96 18.15 -18.07
C THR A 350 23.13 19.67 -18.06
N THR A 351 24.08 20.18 -18.86
CA THR A 351 24.35 21.63 -18.92
C THR A 351 23.13 22.42 -19.45
N SER A 352 22.48 21.91 -20.50
CA SER A 352 21.26 22.54 -21.05
C SER A 352 20.12 22.55 -20.03
N THR A 353 19.83 21.41 -19.40
CA THR A 353 18.77 21.30 -18.41
C THR A 353 19.03 22.18 -17.19
N LEU A 354 20.27 22.22 -16.68
CA LEU A 354 20.66 23.11 -15.58
C LEU A 354 20.43 24.59 -15.92
N ALA A 355 20.76 25.02 -17.15
CA ALA A 355 20.56 26.41 -17.56
C ALA A 355 19.07 26.79 -17.57
N GLN A 356 18.21 25.89 -18.07
CA GLN A 356 16.76 26.10 -18.09
C GLN A 356 16.19 26.12 -16.66
N LEU A 357 16.59 25.17 -15.80
CA LEU A 357 16.15 25.10 -14.41
C LEU A 357 16.63 26.29 -13.59
N SER A 358 17.86 26.77 -13.82
CA SER A 358 18.39 27.97 -13.17
C SER A 358 17.53 29.20 -13.50
N THR A 359 17.16 29.34 -14.78
CA THR A 359 16.28 30.42 -15.24
C THR A 359 14.87 30.29 -14.65
N ALA A 360 14.29 29.10 -14.64
CA ALA A 360 12.97 28.84 -14.05
C ALA A 360 12.97 29.15 -12.55
N ARG A 361 13.97 28.67 -11.81
CA ARG A 361 14.17 28.93 -10.37
C ARG A 361 14.33 30.41 -10.07
N ALA A 362 15.20 31.12 -10.79
CA ALA A 362 15.43 32.56 -10.59
C ALA A 362 14.18 33.40 -10.83
N SER A 363 13.28 32.93 -11.70
CA SER A 363 11.99 33.57 -11.99
C SER A 363 10.81 33.00 -11.19
N GLY A 364 11.05 32.01 -10.33
CA GLY A 364 10.01 31.32 -9.57
C GLY A 364 8.94 30.63 -10.41
N ARG A 365 9.27 30.25 -11.66
CA ARG A 365 8.34 29.60 -12.58
C ARG A 365 8.32 28.09 -12.37
N ALA A 366 7.11 27.52 -12.39
CA ALA A 366 6.92 26.09 -12.43
C ALA A 366 7.17 25.53 -13.84
N PHE A 367 7.48 24.24 -13.91
CA PHE A 367 7.63 23.49 -15.15
C PHE A 367 7.06 22.08 -14.95
N VAL A 368 6.67 21.44 -16.04
CA VAL A 368 6.24 20.05 -16.08
C VAL A 368 7.48 19.20 -16.35
N PRO A 369 7.94 18.35 -15.42
CA PRO A 369 9.06 17.46 -15.67
C PRO A 369 8.61 16.14 -16.29
N PHE A 370 9.41 15.64 -17.23
CA PHE A 370 9.37 14.25 -17.67
C PHE A 370 10.45 13.47 -16.96
N ILE A 371 10.03 12.51 -16.16
CA ILE A 371 10.91 11.55 -15.51
C ILE A 371 10.98 10.30 -16.39
N ASP A 372 12.18 9.79 -16.62
CA ASP A 372 12.41 8.53 -17.32
C ASP A 372 13.56 7.79 -16.64
N ASN A 373 13.28 6.59 -16.14
CA ASN A 373 14.21 5.82 -15.31
C ASN A 373 14.74 6.62 -14.09
N ASP A 374 13.86 7.34 -13.40
CA ASP A 374 14.18 8.20 -12.24
C ASP A 374 15.14 9.37 -12.50
N GLU A 375 15.42 9.65 -13.76
CA GLU A 375 16.15 10.83 -14.18
C GLU A 375 15.19 11.88 -14.77
N LEU A 376 15.44 13.14 -14.45
CA LEU A 376 14.82 14.28 -15.10
C LEU A 376 15.35 14.37 -16.54
N SER A 377 14.52 13.93 -17.47
CA SER A 377 14.90 13.76 -18.87
C SER A 377 14.50 14.96 -19.72
N MET A 378 13.32 15.52 -19.49
CA MET A 378 12.85 16.72 -20.18
C MET A 378 12.08 17.64 -19.24
N ILE A 379 11.98 18.91 -19.59
CA ILE A 379 11.12 19.87 -18.91
C ILE A 379 10.33 20.69 -19.93
N HIS A 380 9.09 21.03 -19.59
CA HIS A 380 8.25 21.94 -20.34
C HIS A 380 7.77 23.10 -19.44
N PRO A 381 7.66 24.33 -19.97
CA PRO A 381 7.04 25.42 -19.22
C PRO A 381 5.63 25.04 -18.78
N ALA A 382 5.29 25.30 -17.52
CA ALA A 382 3.89 25.23 -17.08
C ALA A 382 3.15 26.46 -17.64
N HIS A 383 2.02 26.22 -18.31
CA HIS A 383 1.17 27.27 -18.87
C HIS A 383 0.20 27.84 -17.84
#